data_AF-A0A9X3WIP9-F1
#
_entry.id   AF-A0A9X3WIP9-F1
#
_cell.length_a   1.000
_cell.length_b   1.000
_cell.length_c   1.000
_cell.angle_alpha   90.00
_cell.angle_beta   90.00
_cell.angle_gamma   90.00
#
_symmetry.space_group_name_H-M   'P 1'
#
loop_
_entity.id
_entity.type
_entity.pdbx_description
1 polymer ?
#
loop_
_entity_poly.entity_id
_entity_poly.type
_entity_poly.pdbx_seq_one_letter_code
_entity_poly.pdbx_strand_id
1 'polypeptide(L)'
;MSEQILGMIGLYGGAAFGILGWWFGRRMAKKQRGLDELHDHIWQKARSISWYFTLGSTYVLFSLILFGIEIKAGMLLGIIMLVHMASWGIIGVILSINMNMTEPLKPSRVKFGISIVAVSLIIFAILSITTGNWWFLIASIPPSTLGLISALTPDKSVTD
;
A
#
# COMPACT_ATOMS: atom_id res chain seq x y z
N MET A 1 27.97 -8.49 6.95
CA MET A 1 27.81 -7.57 8.10
C MET A 1 27.30 -6.19 7.65
N SER A 2 27.92 -5.56 6.64
CA SER A 2 27.46 -4.28 6.06
C SER A 2 26.01 -4.30 5.57
N GLU A 3 25.60 -5.33 4.81
CA GLU A 3 24.23 -5.43 4.27
C GLU A 3 23.15 -5.52 5.34
N GLN A 4 23.42 -6.22 6.44
CA GLN A 4 22.48 -6.30 7.57
C GLN A 4 22.34 -4.95 8.28
N ILE A 5 23.44 -4.20 8.42
CA ILE A 5 23.42 -2.86 8.99
C ILE A 5 22.61 -1.91 8.10
N LEU A 6 22.81 -1.95 6.77
CA LEU A 6 22.01 -1.19 5.81
C LEU A 6 20.52 -1.54 5.90
N GLY A 7 20.18 -2.83 6.01
CA GLY A 7 18.81 -3.29 6.20
C GLY A 7 18.18 -2.77 7.50
N MET A 8 18.93 -2.77 8.61
CA MET A 8 18.47 -2.21 9.88
C MET A 8 18.29 -0.69 9.81
N ILE A 9 19.20 0.04 9.16
CA ILE A 9 19.07 1.48 8.94
C ILE A 9 17.82 1.77 8.13
N GLY A 10 17.55 1.00 7.06
CA GLY A 10 16.33 1.14 6.27
C GLY A 10 15.07 0.90 7.10
N LEU A 11 15.05 -0.18 7.90
CA LEU A 11 13.91 -0.56 8.73
C LEU A 11 13.61 0.49 9.82
N TYR A 12 14.59 0.79 10.67
CA TYR A 12 14.42 1.69 11.80
C TYR A 12 14.39 3.16 11.37
N GLY A 13 15.18 3.53 10.37
CA GLY A 13 15.13 4.86 9.77
C GLY A 13 13.76 5.11 9.13
N GLY A 14 13.25 4.16 8.35
CA GLY A 14 11.90 4.22 7.78
C GLY A 14 10.81 4.34 8.84
N ALA A 15 10.90 3.55 9.92
CA ALA A 15 9.98 3.65 11.05
C ALA A 15 10.04 5.03 11.73
N ALA A 16 11.24 5.57 11.96
CA ALA A 16 11.42 6.89 12.56
C ALA A 16 10.82 8.01 11.69
N PHE A 17 11.10 8.02 10.38
CA PHE A 17 10.51 8.98 9.45
C PHE A 17 8.99 8.82 9.35
N GLY A 18 8.47 7.59 9.38
CA GLY A 18 7.04 7.31 9.41
C GLY A 18 6.36 7.88 10.65
N ILE A 19 6.95 7.68 11.83
CA ILE A 19 6.44 8.23 13.10
C ILE A 19 6.49 9.76 13.09
N LEU A 20 7.60 10.35 12.62
CA LEU A 20 7.74 11.80 12.51
C LEU A 20 6.70 12.39 11.55
N GLY A 21 6.56 11.81 10.36
CA GLY A 21 5.56 12.23 9.37
C GLY A 21 4.14 12.14 9.93
N TRP A 22 3.81 11.05 10.62
CA TRP A 22 2.52 10.89 11.29
C TRP A 22 2.29 11.93 12.39
N TRP A 23 3.31 12.21 13.22
CA TRP A 23 3.23 13.20 14.28
C TRP A 23 3.03 14.62 13.75
N PHE A 24 3.85 15.03 12.77
CA PHE A 24 3.70 16.34 12.12
C PHE A 24 2.36 16.45 11.38
N GLY A 25 1.93 15.40 10.68
CA GLY A 25 0.64 15.33 9.99
C GLY A 25 -0.53 15.55 10.95
N ARG A 26 -0.56 14.84 12.08
CA ARG A 26 -1.60 15.05 13.11
C ARG A 26 -1.57 16.44 13.71
N ARG A 27 -0.37 17.01 13.93
CA ARG A 27 -0.25 18.38 14.45
C ARG A 27 -0.82 19.42 13.48
N MET A 28 -0.62 19.25 12.17
CA MET A 28 -1.20 20.12 11.15
C MET A 28 -2.70 19.90 11.00
N ALA A 29 -3.16 18.65 10.95
CA ALA A 29 -4.59 18.31 10.87
C ALA A 29 -5.38 18.89 12.05
N LYS A 30 -4.83 18.84 13.27
CA LYS A 30 -5.45 19.45 14.45
C LYS A 30 -5.63 20.97 14.31
N LYS A 31 -4.66 21.67 13.72
CA LYS A 31 -4.77 23.12 13.48
C LYS A 31 -5.86 23.47 12.47
N GLN A 32 -6.12 22.58 11.52
CA GLN A 32 -7.14 22.75 10.49
C GLN A 32 -8.50 22.11 10.84
N ARG A 33 -8.67 21.62 12.09
CA ARG A 33 -9.87 20.89 12.55
C ARG A 33 -10.18 19.62 11.72
N GLY A 34 -9.19 19.05 11.02
CA GLY A 34 -9.32 17.83 10.21
C GLY A 34 -9.21 16.52 10.98
N LEU A 35 -9.35 16.57 12.31
CA LEU A 35 -9.44 15.40 13.20
C LEU A 35 -10.87 15.31 13.74
N ASP A 36 -11.81 15.09 12.83
CA ASP A 36 -13.23 14.99 13.10
C ASP A 36 -13.70 13.52 13.13
N GLU A 37 -14.99 13.29 13.35
CA GLU A 37 -15.57 11.94 13.38
C GLU A 37 -15.43 11.23 12.03
N LEU A 38 -15.45 11.99 10.92
CA LEU A 38 -15.23 11.46 9.58
C LEU A 38 -13.80 10.92 9.42
N HIS A 39 -12.79 11.65 9.90
CA HIS A 39 -11.41 11.19 9.95
C HIS A 39 -11.29 9.87 10.71
N ASP A 40 -11.85 9.79 11.91
CA ASP A 40 -11.78 8.58 12.73
C ASP A 40 -12.49 7.40 12.05
N HIS A 41 -13.66 7.64 11.44
CA HIS A 41 -14.39 6.64 10.67
C HIS A 41 -13.56 6.11 9.50
N ILE A 42 -12.94 7.00 8.71
CA ILE A 42 -12.10 6.65 7.57
C ILE A 42 -10.93 5.77 8.01
N TRP A 43 -10.18 6.18 9.02
CA TRP A 43 -8.96 5.47 9.41
C TRP A 43 -9.24 4.16 10.17
N GLN A 44 -10.37 4.05 10.87
CA GLN A 44 -10.87 2.79 11.41
C GLN A 44 -11.30 1.83 10.29
N LYS A 45 -12.05 2.33 9.30
CA LYS A 45 -12.47 1.52 8.15
C LYS A 45 -11.29 1.05 7.32
N ALA A 46 -10.32 1.92 7.05
CA ALA A 46 -9.09 1.58 6.35
C ALA A 46 -8.31 0.48 7.08
N ARG A 47 -8.22 0.55 8.41
CA ARG A 47 -7.56 -0.49 9.23
C ARG A 47 -8.29 -1.82 9.17
N SER A 48 -9.62 -1.81 9.20
CA SER A 48 -10.40 -3.03 9.03
C SER A 48 -10.14 -3.66 7.65
N ILE A 49 -10.06 -2.84 6.59
CA ILE A 49 -9.84 -3.37 5.24
C ILE A 49 -8.41 -3.89 5.07
N SER A 50 -7.40 -3.24 5.65
CA SER A 50 -5.99 -3.68 5.54
C SER A 50 -5.76 -5.09 6.07
N TRP A 51 -6.53 -5.55 7.06
CA TRP A 51 -6.49 -6.93 7.54
C TRP A 51 -6.80 -7.97 6.47
N TYR A 52 -7.72 -7.70 5.54
CA TYR A 52 -7.99 -8.62 4.43
C TYR A 52 -6.79 -8.73 3.49
N PHE A 53 -6.10 -7.62 3.21
CA PHE A 53 -4.87 -7.63 2.41
C PHE A 53 -3.74 -8.38 3.11
N THR A 54 -3.56 -8.14 4.42
CA THR A 54 -2.59 -8.86 5.24
C THR A 54 -2.86 -10.36 5.22
N LEU A 55 -4.11 -10.77 5.43
CA LEU A 55 -4.50 -12.18 5.38
C LEU A 55 -4.22 -12.80 4.01
N GLY A 56 -4.64 -12.13 2.93
CA GLY A 56 -4.37 -12.59 1.56
C GLY A 56 -2.88 -12.76 1.27
N SER A 57 -2.06 -11.76 1.62
CA SER A 57 -0.61 -11.83 1.45
C SER A 57 0.04 -12.96 2.26
N THR A 58 -0.47 -13.21 3.46
CA THR A 58 0.02 -14.29 4.33
C THR A 58 -0.23 -15.65 3.68
N TYR A 59 -1.42 -15.88 3.12
CA TYR A 59 -1.72 -17.13 2.39
C TYR A 59 -0.84 -17.31 1.16
N VAL A 60 -0.58 -16.25 0.39
CA VAL A 60 0.33 -16.30 -0.76
C VAL A 60 1.75 -16.67 -0.32
N LEU A 61 2.31 -15.96 0.67
CA LEU A 61 3.65 -16.24 1.19
C LEU A 61 3.76 -17.65 1.76
N PHE A 62 2.73 -18.10 2.48
CA PHE A 62 2.68 -19.46 3.02
C PHE A 62 2.68 -20.50 1.90
N SER A 63 1.94 -20.26 0.82
CA SER A 63 1.91 -21.16 -0.34
C SER A 63 3.28 -21.25 -1.03
N LEU A 64 4.01 -20.13 -1.15
CA LEU A 64 5.38 -20.14 -1.69
C LEU A 64 6.31 -21.03 -0.87
N ILE A 65 6.21 -20.99 0.46
CA ILE A 65 6.98 -21.86 1.35
C ILE A 65 6.61 -23.35 1.12
N LEU A 66 5.32 -23.66 0.97
CA LEU A 66 4.87 -25.04 0.68
C LEU A 66 5.39 -25.56 -0.68
N PHE A 67 5.59 -24.68 -1.66
CA PHE A 67 6.22 -25.01 -2.93
C PHE A 67 7.77 -25.10 -2.86
N GLY A 68 8.36 -25.00 -1.67
CA GLY A 68 9.80 -25.17 -1.45
C GLY A 68 10.62 -23.89 -1.65
N ILE A 69 9.98 -22.71 -1.72
CA ILE A 69 10.70 -21.43 -1.84
C ILE A 69 11.19 -21.01 -0.45
N GLU A 70 12.51 -20.95 -0.28
CA GLU A 70 13.13 -20.50 0.96
C GLU A 70 13.02 -18.97 1.11
N ILE A 71 12.20 -18.53 2.07
CA ILE A 71 12.05 -17.11 2.41
C ILE A 71 12.59 -16.88 3.83
N LYS A 72 13.57 -15.98 3.96
CA LYS A 72 14.13 -15.61 5.27
C LYS A 72 13.05 -14.95 6.15
N ALA A 73 13.03 -15.27 7.44
CA ALA A 73 12.03 -14.74 8.38
C ALA A 73 11.94 -13.20 8.36
N GLY A 74 13.07 -12.51 8.31
CA GLY A 74 13.09 -11.04 8.21
C GLY A 74 12.44 -10.49 6.94
N MET A 75 12.60 -11.19 5.81
CA MET A 75 11.97 -10.82 4.54
C MET A 75 10.45 -11.06 4.62
N LEU A 76 10.03 -12.19 5.17
CA LEU A 76 8.61 -12.52 5.36
C LEU A 76 7.91 -11.48 6.25
N LEU A 77 8.49 -11.15 7.40
CA LEU A 77 7.96 -10.11 8.29
C LEU A 77 7.94 -8.72 7.64
N GLY A 78 9.00 -8.39 6.89
CA GLY A 78 9.08 -7.14 6.15
C GLY A 78 7.96 -7.00 5.11
N ILE A 79 7.70 -8.05 4.32
CA ILE A 79 6.63 -8.05 3.32
C ILE A 79 5.26 -7.90 3.98
N ILE A 80 4.98 -8.68 5.04
CA ILE A 80 3.70 -8.61 5.75
C ILE A 80 3.48 -7.21 6.33
N MET A 81 4.50 -6.63 6.95
CA MET A 81 4.42 -5.28 7.53
C MET A 81 4.22 -4.22 6.44
N LEU A 82 4.93 -4.33 5.32
CA LEU A 82 4.77 -3.42 4.18
C LEU A 82 3.36 -3.50 3.62
N VAL A 83 2.83 -4.70 3.36
CA VAL A 83 1.47 -4.89 2.85
C VAL A 83 0.44 -4.29 3.81
N HIS A 84 0.56 -4.54 5.12
CA HIS A 84 -0.38 -4.03 6.11
C HIS A 84 -0.37 -2.49 6.15
N MET A 85 0.82 -1.89 6.29
CA MET A 85 0.96 -0.44 6.42
C MET A 85 0.63 0.29 5.11
N ALA A 86 1.05 -0.26 3.96
CA ALA A 86 0.77 0.33 2.66
C ALA A 86 -0.73 0.27 2.33
N SER A 87 -1.38 -0.88 2.53
CA SER A 87 -2.82 -0.99 2.29
C SER A 87 -3.61 -0.07 3.22
N TRP A 88 -3.26 -0.01 4.52
CA TRP A 88 -3.89 0.91 5.46
C TRP A 88 -3.76 2.38 5.01
N GLY A 89 -2.56 2.82 4.64
CA GLY A 89 -2.31 4.18 4.15
C GLY A 89 -3.05 4.50 2.85
N ILE A 90 -2.95 3.63 1.84
CA ILE A 90 -3.58 3.83 0.52
C ILE A 90 -5.10 3.87 0.65
N ILE A 91 -5.70 2.93 1.39
CA ILE A 91 -7.16 2.91 1.59
C ILE A 91 -7.62 4.13 2.39
N GLY A 92 -6.87 4.55 3.40
CA GLY A 92 -7.15 5.78 4.14
C GLY A 92 -7.17 7.00 3.23
N VAL A 93 -6.21 7.12 2.32
CA VAL A 93 -6.17 8.19 1.32
C VAL A 93 -7.33 8.10 0.33
N ILE A 94 -7.61 6.92 -0.22
CA ILE A 94 -8.73 6.72 -1.17
C ILE A 94 -10.06 7.10 -0.53
N LEU A 95 -10.33 6.64 0.70
CA LEU A 95 -11.54 6.98 1.43
C LEU A 95 -11.60 8.48 1.75
N SER A 96 -10.47 9.08 2.16
CA SER A 96 -10.39 10.53 2.41
C SER A 96 -10.70 11.35 1.16
N ILE A 97 -10.21 10.94 -0.02
CA ILE A 97 -10.53 11.60 -1.28
C ILE A 97 -12.02 11.38 -1.59
N ASN A 98 -12.47 10.13 -1.64
CA ASN A 98 -13.82 9.77 -2.05
C ASN A 98 -14.92 10.42 -1.20
N MET A 99 -14.71 10.56 0.11
CA MET A 99 -15.70 11.12 1.03
C MET A 99 -15.67 12.65 1.10
N ASN A 100 -14.63 13.29 0.56
CA ASN A 100 -14.52 14.76 0.48
C ASN A 100 -14.77 15.32 -0.94
N MET A 101 -14.93 14.46 -1.96
CA MET A 101 -15.25 14.88 -3.32
C MET A 101 -16.76 15.08 -3.51
N THR A 102 -17.11 16.05 -4.37
CA THR A 102 -18.50 16.28 -4.80
C THR A 102 -19.05 15.12 -5.62
N GLU A 103 -18.19 14.47 -6.41
CA GLU A 103 -18.52 13.25 -7.15
C GLU A 103 -17.65 12.10 -6.64
N PRO A 104 -18.26 11.03 -6.10
CA PRO A 104 -17.52 9.90 -5.56
C PRO A 104 -16.82 9.12 -6.69
N LEU A 105 -15.67 8.54 -6.36
CA LEU A 105 -14.94 7.63 -7.23
C LEU A 105 -15.79 6.41 -7.57
N LYS A 106 -15.82 6.03 -8.84
CA LYS A 106 -16.56 4.83 -9.27
C LYS A 106 -15.89 3.57 -8.72
N PRO A 107 -16.61 2.72 -7.95
CA PRO A 107 -16.02 1.52 -7.35
C PRO A 107 -15.41 0.54 -8.36
N SER A 108 -15.95 0.48 -9.59
CA SER A 108 -15.43 -0.37 -10.67
C SER A 108 -14.02 0.05 -11.10
N ARG A 109 -13.77 1.36 -11.26
CA ARG A 109 -12.45 1.90 -11.62
C ARG A 109 -11.44 1.75 -10.49
N VAL A 110 -11.87 2.01 -9.25
CA VAL A 110 -11.01 1.81 -8.07
C VAL A 110 -10.59 0.34 -7.97
N LYS A 111 -11.53 -0.61 -8.10
CA LYS A 111 -11.23 -2.05 -8.11
C LYS A 111 -10.28 -2.43 -9.24
N PHE A 112 -10.53 -1.94 -10.46
CA PHE A 112 -9.69 -2.21 -11.62
C PHE A 112 -8.26 -1.67 -11.44
N GLY A 113 -8.12 -0.41 -11.04
CA GLY A 113 -6.83 0.22 -10.80
C GLY A 113 -6.03 -0.49 -9.71
N ILE A 114 -6.67 -0.79 -8.56
CA ILE A 114 -6.04 -1.57 -7.48
C ILE A 114 -5.65 -2.97 -7.97
N SER A 115 -6.46 -3.63 -8.80
CA SER A 115 -6.09 -4.94 -9.34
C SER A 115 -4.87 -4.89 -10.25
N ILE A 116 -4.71 -3.85 -11.06
CA ILE A 116 -3.50 -3.65 -11.89
C ILE A 116 -2.27 -3.50 -10.99
N VAL A 117 -2.36 -2.67 -9.93
CA VAL A 117 -1.26 -2.49 -8.99
C VAL A 117 -0.92 -3.81 -8.31
N ALA A 118 -1.92 -4.52 -7.77
CA ALA A 118 -1.69 -5.77 -7.07
C ALA A 118 -1.09 -6.86 -7.98
N VAL A 119 -1.66 -7.06 -9.17
CA VAL A 119 -1.20 -8.07 -10.13
C VAL A 119 0.21 -7.75 -10.62
N SER A 120 0.49 -6.49 -10.96
CA SER A 120 1.83 -6.08 -11.38
C SER A 120 2.86 -6.32 -10.28
N LEU A 121 2.60 -5.86 -9.05
CA LEU A 121 3.52 -6.08 -7.92
C LEU A 121 3.77 -7.57 -7.66
N ILE A 122 2.73 -8.41 -7.72
CA ILE A 122 2.88 -9.85 -7.51
C ILE A 122 3.73 -10.48 -8.61
N ILE A 123 3.42 -10.23 -9.88
CA ILE A 123 4.15 -10.81 -11.02
C ILE A 123 5.61 -10.39 -10.99
N PHE A 124 5.88 -9.09 -10.83
CA PHE A 124 7.23 -8.56 -10.82
C PHE A 124 8.03 -8.97 -9.57
N ALA A 125 7.37 -9.12 -8.41
CA ALA A 125 8.02 -9.67 -7.22
C ALA A 125 8.42 -11.14 -7.44
N ILE A 126 7.53 -11.96 -8.00
CA ILE A 126 7.85 -13.36 -8.34
C ILE A 126 9.02 -13.42 -9.32
N LEU A 127 9.00 -12.62 -10.39
CA LEU A 127 10.11 -12.55 -11.36
C LEU A 127 11.41 -12.10 -10.70
N SER A 128 11.36 -11.11 -9.80
CA SER A 128 12.54 -10.64 -9.08
C SER A 128 13.15 -11.74 -8.21
N ILE A 129 12.33 -12.54 -7.54
CA ILE A 129 12.77 -13.65 -6.69
C ILE A 129 13.35 -14.78 -7.55
N THR A 130 12.64 -15.21 -8.60
CA THR A 130 13.04 -16.37 -9.42
C THR A 130 14.28 -16.10 -10.26
N THR A 131 14.46 -14.88 -10.75
CA THR A 131 15.62 -14.49 -11.58
C THR A 131 16.78 -13.91 -10.77
N GLY A 132 16.56 -13.60 -9.48
CA GLY A 132 17.51 -12.86 -8.65
C GLY A 132 17.75 -11.40 -9.10
N ASN A 133 16.95 -10.88 -10.04
CA ASN A 133 17.13 -9.54 -10.59
C ASN A 133 16.14 -8.54 -9.96
N TRP A 134 16.65 -7.61 -9.16
CA TRP A 134 15.85 -6.59 -8.48
C TRP A 134 15.27 -5.52 -9.44
N TRP A 135 15.79 -5.40 -10.68
CA TRP A 135 15.24 -4.46 -11.68
C TRP A 135 13.77 -4.73 -12.02
N PHE A 136 13.30 -5.97 -11.86
CA PHE A 136 11.89 -6.30 -12.03
C PHE A 136 10.99 -5.52 -11.05
N LEU A 137 11.47 -5.20 -9.85
CA LEU A 137 10.72 -4.37 -8.89
C LEU A 137 10.63 -2.91 -9.35
N ILE A 138 11.63 -2.38 -10.05
CA ILE A 138 11.53 -1.05 -10.67
C ILE A 138 10.56 -1.09 -11.86
N ALA A 139 10.59 -2.17 -12.64
CA ALA A 139 9.70 -2.36 -13.79
C ALA A 139 8.21 -2.46 -13.39
N SER A 140 7.90 -2.72 -12.11
CA SER A 140 6.51 -2.68 -11.63
C SER A 140 5.97 -1.27 -11.40
N ILE A 141 6.82 -0.23 -11.41
CA ILE A 141 6.42 1.15 -11.15
C ILE A 141 5.46 1.67 -12.24
N PRO A 142 5.77 1.59 -13.56
CA PRO A 142 4.87 2.10 -14.59
C PRO A 142 3.45 1.50 -14.59
N PRO A 143 3.24 0.16 -14.50
CA PRO A 143 1.88 -0.36 -14.41
C PRO A 143 1.21 0.02 -13.08
N SER A 144 1.96 0.14 -11.98
CA SER A 144 1.42 0.56 -10.69
C SER A 144 0.93 2.02 -10.70
N THR A 145 1.67 2.92 -11.34
CA THR A 145 1.28 4.33 -11.47
C THR A 145 0.05 4.48 -12.36
N LEU A 146 -0.02 3.74 -13.48
CA LEU A 146 -1.20 3.72 -14.35
C LEU A 146 -2.45 3.19 -13.62
N GLY A 147 -2.30 2.10 -12.85
CA GLY A 147 -3.38 1.57 -12.02
C GLY A 147 -3.87 2.58 -11.00
N LEU A 148 -2.96 3.31 -10.35
CA LEU A 148 -3.30 4.34 -9.37
C LEU A 148 -4.03 5.53 -10.00
N ILE A 149 -3.55 6.02 -11.15
CA ILE A 149 -4.21 7.12 -11.89
C ILE A 149 -5.62 6.70 -12.28
N SER A 150 -5.79 5.49 -12.81
CA SER A 150 -7.12 4.97 -13.18
C SER A 150 -8.07 4.89 -11.98
N ALA A 151 -7.55 4.49 -10.80
CA ALA A 151 -8.34 4.39 -9.59
C ALA A 151 -8.76 5.75 -9.03
N LEU A 152 -7.93 6.78 -9.17
CA LEU A 152 -8.13 8.10 -8.56
C LEU A 152 -8.74 9.15 -9.50
N THR A 153 -8.93 8.83 -10.79
CA THR A 153 -9.52 9.76 -11.75
C THR A 153 -11.06 9.68 -11.70
N PRO A 154 -11.76 10.77 -11.30
CA PRO A 154 -13.21 10.84 -11.37
C PRO A 154 -13.67 10.69 -12.81
N ASP A 155 -14.90 10.22 -13.02
CA ASP A 155 -15.46 10.32 -14.36
C ASP A 155 -15.68 11.78 -14.72
N LYS A 156 -15.30 12.16 -15.94
CA LYS A 156 -15.77 13.44 -16.47
C LYS A 156 -17.29 13.30 -16.57
N SER A 157 -18.03 14.03 -15.73
CA SER A 157 -19.42 14.31 -16.03
C SER A 157 -19.44 14.86 -17.46
N VAL A 158 -20.17 14.21 -18.37
CA VAL A 158 -20.53 14.82 -19.65
C VAL A 158 -21.41 16.00 -19.24
N THR A 159 -20.81 17.17 -19.08
CA THR A 159 -21.55 18.42 -19.11
C THR A 159 -21.93 18.61 -20.56
N ASP A 160 -23.24 18.44 -20.82
CA ASP A 160 -23.90 18.80 -22.07
C ASP A 160 -23.55 20.22 -22.53
#